data_AF-A0A383DRA1-F1
#
_entry.id   AF-A0A383DRA1-F1
#
_cell.length_a   1.000
_cell.length_b   1.000
_cell.length_c   1.000
_cell.angle_alpha   90.00
_cell.angle_beta   90.00
_cell.angle_gamma   90.00
#
_symmetry.space_group_name_H-M   'P 1'
#
loop_
_entity.id
_entity.type
_entity.pdbx_description
1 polymer ?
#
loop_
_entity_poly.entity_id
_entity_poly.type
_entity_poly.pdbx_seq_one_letter_code
_entity_poly.pdbx_strand_id
1 'polypeptide(L)'
;CSNLLSFEVEIEFDENIMYQDELEERILPKVMDAAYTFGPDGKKHYYFLPRLYEVRVMCYNKQLFQEAGLDPIKDVPKTWDEFFEVGKKLTMIDDDDIENSVYAMNIGEGSYSSWIGRPFYLSVNSKSVVYDINENKWNAAFNDSGAILATDYMLSLIQKPWKDQNDKTRYGIGHKGDGWVKFHQGKVAIVFLTASDLLMNSNDWTQSKTYDEIGLARIPASPMGQSITELYGM
;
A
#
# COMPACT_ATOMS: atom_id res chain seq x y z
N CYS A 1 -28.41 10.94 -49.74
CA CYS A 1 -27.60 12.01 -50.34
C CYS A 1 -26.62 12.47 -49.27
N SER A 2 -25.38 11.96 -49.27
CA SER A 2 -24.22 12.38 -50.09
C SER A 2 -23.27 13.18 -49.19
N ASN A 3 -22.28 12.52 -48.57
CA ASN A 3 -20.89 12.31 -49.04
C ASN A 3 -19.98 13.55 -48.95
N LEU A 4 -18.94 13.37 -48.11
CA LEU A 4 -17.50 13.65 -48.31
C LEU A 4 -17.02 15.07 -48.61
N LEU A 5 -16.14 15.58 -47.72
CA LEU A 5 -14.90 16.31 -48.04
C LEU A 5 -13.88 15.86 -46.97
N SER A 6 -13.04 14.85 -47.23
CA SER A 6 -11.65 15.00 -47.68
C SER A 6 -10.94 16.19 -47.04
N PHE A 7 -10.28 15.96 -45.91
CA PHE A 7 -9.18 16.81 -45.48
C PHE A 7 -7.97 15.91 -45.28
N GLU A 8 -7.00 16.05 -46.20
CA GLU A 8 -5.62 15.68 -45.92
C GLU A 8 -5.19 16.51 -44.72
N VAL A 9 -4.98 15.85 -43.58
CA VAL A 9 -4.33 16.49 -42.44
C VAL A 9 -2.85 16.28 -42.67
N GLU A 10 -2.18 17.30 -43.20
CA GLU A 10 -0.76 17.50 -42.93
C GLU A 10 -0.63 17.54 -41.40
N ILE A 11 0.05 16.53 -40.84
CA ILE A 11 0.30 16.47 -39.40
C ILE A 11 1.39 17.51 -39.11
N GLU A 12 0.98 18.75 -38.83
CA GLU A 12 1.84 19.73 -38.15
C GLU A 12 2.26 19.13 -36.80
N PHE A 13 3.56 19.20 -36.48
CA PHE A 13 4.08 18.83 -35.17
C PHE A 13 3.41 19.70 -34.11
N ASP A 14 2.52 19.11 -33.30
CA ASP A 14 1.91 19.76 -32.14
C ASP A 14 2.66 19.30 -30.89
N GLU A 15 3.36 20.23 -30.23
CA GLU A 15 4.08 19.99 -28.98
C GLU A 15 3.17 19.54 -27.81
N ASN A 16 1.85 19.63 -27.99
CA ASN A 16 0.83 19.18 -27.03
C ASN A 16 0.28 17.77 -27.33
N ILE A 17 0.67 17.15 -28.44
CA ILE A 17 0.26 15.78 -28.80
C ILE A 17 1.42 14.83 -28.50
N MET A 18 1.25 13.99 -27.48
CA MET A 18 2.17 12.88 -27.24
C MET A 18 2.01 11.83 -28.35
N TYR A 19 3.10 11.49 -29.04
CA TYR A 19 3.09 10.44 -30.06
C TYR A 19 2.81 9.07 -29.45
N GLN A 20 2.07 8.20 -30.16
CA GLN A 20 1.65 6.90 -29.64
C GLN A 20 2.84 6.03 -29.18
N ASP A 21 3.93 6.01 -29.95
CA ASP A 21 5.14 5.25 -29.59
C ASP A 21 5.80 5.80 -28.32
N GLU A 22 5.79 7.13 -28.12
CA GLU A 22 6.31 7.78 -26.91
C GLU A 22 5.42 7.48 -25.69
N LEU A 23 4.10 7.44 -25.88
CA LEU A 23 3.13 7.04 -24.86
C LEU A 23 3.36 5.58 -24.43
N GLU A 24 3.50 4.67 -25.39
CA GLU A 24 3.69 3.24 -25.16
C GLU A 24 5.08 2.94 -24.56
N GLU A 25 6.11 3.73 -24.88
CA GLU A 25 7.44 3.63 -24.26
C GLU A 25 7.42 4.13 -22.81
N ARG A 26 6.70 5.23 -22.53
CA ARG A 26 6.75 5.91 -21.22
C ARG A 26 5.75 5.39 -20.20
N ILE A 27 4.65 4.79 -20.67
CA ILE A 27 3.56 4.34 -19.80
C ILE A 27 3.48 2.83 -19.78
N LEU A 28 3.65 2.26 -18.58
CA LEU A 28 3.46 0.84 -18.37
C LEU A 28 2.04 0.43 -18.82
N PRO A 29 1.88 -0.60 -19.66
CA PRO A 29 0.57 -0.97 -20.22
C PRO A 29 -0.52 -1.14 -19.16
N LYS A 30 -0.17 -1.71 -18.01
CA LYS A 30 -1.10 -1.92 -16.89
C LYS A 30 -1.62 -0.62 -16.24
N VAL A 31 -0.90 0.48 -16.39
CA VAL A 31 -1.34 1.80 -15.88
C VAL A 31 -2.38 2.42 -16.81
N MET A 32 -2.29 2.12 -18.11
CA MET A 32 -3.29 2.58 -19.08
C MET A 32 -4.67 1.97 -18.80
N ASP A 33 -4.76 0.81 -18.14
CA ASP A 33 -6.05 0.23 -17.72
C ASP A 33 -6.83 1.09 -16.72
N ALA A 34 -6.13 1.95 -15.95
CA ALA A 34 -6.80 2.97 -15.11
C ALA A 34 -7.21 4.21 -15.90
N ALA A 35 -6.53 4.51 -17.00
CA ALA A 35 -6.68 5.76 -17.73
C ALA A 35 -7.95 5.80 -18.59
N TYR A 36 -8.62 4.66 -18.80
CA TYR A 36 -9.83 4.57 -19.61
C TYR A 36 -11.03 3.96 -18.89
N THR A 37 -12.23 4.31 -19.36
CA THR A 37 -13.45 3.50 -19.18
C THR A 37 -14.08 3.25 -20.54
N PHE A 38 -14.94 2.23 -20.61
CA PHE A 38 -15.78 2.02 -21.78
C PHE A 38 -16.92 3.05 -21.82
N GLY A 39 -17.16 3.64 -22.99
CA GLY A 39 -18.27 4.55 -23.23
C GLY A 39 -19.56 3.83 -23.61
N PRO A 40 -20.68 4.55 -23.75
CA PRO A 40 -21.93 3.99 -24.24
C PRO A 40 -21.82 3.38 -25.66
N ASP A 41 -20.80 3.77 -26.42
CA ASP A 41 -20.45 3.25 -27.74
C ASP A 41 -19.62 1.96 -27.71
N GLY A 42 -19.31 1.43 -26.52
CA GLY A 42 -18.50 0.23 -26.32
C GLY A 42 -17.01 0.43 -26.59
N LYS A 43 -16.53 1.67 -26.79
CA LYS A 43 -15.12 1.98 -27.05
C LYS A 43 -14.43 2.46 -25.78
N LYS A 44 -13.10 2.33 -25.73
CA LYS A 44 -12.28 2.91 -24.65
C LYS A 44 -12.23 4.43 -24.84
N HIS A 45 -12.57 5.17 -23.79
CA HIS A 45 -12.39 6.61 -23.69
C HIS A 45 -11.35 6.88 -22.62
N TYR A 46 -10.29 7.60 -22.97
CA TYR A 46 -9.20 7.95 -22.05
C TYR A 46 -9.47 9.34 -21.46
N TYR A 47 -9.38 9.48 -20.14
CA TYR A 47 -9.78 10.71 -19.43
C TYR A 47 -8.62 11.46 -18.79
N PHE A 48 -7.46 10.82 -18.66
CA PHE A 48 -6.27 11.42 -18.08
C PHE A 48 -5.01 10.71 -18.57
N LEU A 49 -3.88 11.41 -18.48
CA LEU A 49 -2.55 10.84 -18.71
C LEU A 49 -1.87 10.57 -17.36
N PRO A 50 -1.41 9.34 -17.11
CA PRO A 50 -0.61 9.01 -15.94
C PRO A 50 0.65 9.90 -15.83
N ARG A 51 0.81 10.57 -14.68
CA ARG A 51 1.95 11.48 -14.44
C ARG A 51 3.00 10.91 -13.49
N LEU A 52 2.58 10.13 -12.51
CA LEU A 52 3.44 9.59 -11.45
C LEU A 52 2.97 8.20 -11.06
N TYR A 53 3.93 7.36 -10.66
CA TYR A 53 3.69 6.00 -10.21
C TYR A 53 3.94 5.92 -8.71
N GLU A 54 2.93 5.49 -7.97
CA GLU A 54 3.06 5.26 -6.54
C GLU A 54 3.23 3.75 -6.29
N VAL A 55 4.36 3.40 -5.66
CA VAL A 55 4.63 2.04 -5.20
C VAL A 55 4.76 2.10 -3.69
N ARG A 56 3.94 1.34 -2.95
CA ARG A 56 4.13 1.25 -1.50
C ARG A 56 5.19 0.26 -1.10
N VAL A 57 5.96 0.65 -0.10
CA VAL A 57 7.03 -0.15 0.50
C VAL A 57 6.83 -0.21 2.01
N MET A 58 7.42 -1.23 2.62
CA MET A 58 7.56 -1.31 4.06
C MET A 58 8.80 -0.50 4.46
N CYS A 59 8.59 0.61 5.16
CA CYS A 59 9.64 1.38 5.80
C CYS A 59 9.71 0.97 7.28
N TYR A 60 10.91 0.76 7.81
CA TYR A 60 11.08 0.32 9.19
C TYR A 60 12.25 1.00 9.89
N ASN A 61 12.08 1.16 11.20
CA ASN A 61 13.06 1.75 12.11
C ASN A 61 14.06 0.67 12.57
N LYS A 62 15.30 0.72 12.06
CA LYS A 62 16.34 -0.26 12.36
C LYS A 62 16.76 -0.24 13.84
N GLN A 63 16.69 0.92 14.49
CA GLN A 63 16.99 1.06 15.92
C GLN A 63 15.97 0.29 16.76
N LEU A 64 14.67 0.42 16.47
CA LEU A 64 13.63 -0.33 17.20
C LEU A 64 13.75 -1.84 16.99
N PHE A 65 14.20 -2.29 15.81
CA PHE A 65 14.54 -3.70 15.59
C PHE A 65 15.67 -4.13 16.51
N GLN A 66 16.77 -3.38 16.57
CA GLN A 66 17.92 -3.70 17.43
C GLN A 66 17.55 -3.69 18.92
N GLU A 67 16.76 -2.71 19.37
CA GLU A 67 16.26 -2.62 20.75
C GLU A 67 15.37 -3.82 21.12
N ALA A 68 14.59 -4.33 20.16
CA ALA A 68 13.82 -5.56 20.30
C ALA A 68 14.67 -6.85 20.16
N GLY A 69 16.00 -6.73 20.04
CA GLY A 69 16.92 -7.86 19.88
C GLY A 69 16.87 -8.52 18.50
N LEU A 70 16.41 -7.80 17.47
CA LEU A 70 16.31 -8.26 16.09
C LEU A 70 17.46 -7.71 15.23
N ASP A 71 17.94 -8.51 14.28
CA ASP A 71 18.84 -8.07 13.22
C ASP A 71 18.04 -7.27 12.17
N PRO A 72 18.34 -5.98 11.95
CA PRO A 72 17.55 -5.11 11.08
C PRO A 72 17.70 -5.43 9.58
N ILE A 73 18.45 -6.45 9.22
CA ILE A 73 18.59 -6.94 7.84
C ILE A 73 17.99 -8.34 7.71
N LYS A 74 18.28 -9.25 8.66
CA LYS A 74 17.87 -10.65 8.57
C LYS A 74 16.46 -10.92 9.08
N ASP A 75 16.03 -10.19 10.11
CA ASP A 75 14.74 -10.41 10.77
C ASP A 75 13.63 -9.52 10.21
N VAL A 76 13.87 -8.88 9.06
CA VAL A 76 12.85 -8.16 8.31
C VAL A 76 11.80 -9.16 7.80
N PRO A 77 10.52 -9.02 8.20
CA PRO A 77 9.50 -10.02 7.91
C PRO A 77 9.18 -10.09 6.41
N LYS A 78 9.12 -11.31 5.88
CA LYS A 78 8.87 -11.58 4.44
C LYS A 78 7.47 -12.12 4.19
N THR A 79 6.81 -12.66 5.21
CA THR A 79 5.44 -13.21 5.13
C THR A 79 4.54 -12.58 6.20
N TRP A 80 3.23 -12.68 6.02
CA TRP A 80 2.25 -12.20 7.00
C TRP A 80 2.42 -12.83 8.39
N ASP A 81 2.76 -14.13 8.44
CA ASP A 81 3.01 -14.82 9.71
C ASP A 81 4.28 -14.29 10.37
N GLU A 82 5.37 -14.15 9.62
CA GLU A 82 6.61 -13.53 10.11
C GLU A 82 6.37 -12.09 10.58
N PHE A 83 5.54 -11.34 9.86
CA PHE A 83 5.19 -9.96 10.22
C PHE A 83 4.50 -9.89 11.58
N PHE A 84 3.56 -10.81 11.86
CA PHE A 84 2.93 -10.87 13.18
C PHE A 84 3.95 -11.28 14.26
N GLU A 85 4.80 -12.28 13.99
CA GLU A 85 5.78 -12.78 14.95
C GLU A 85 6.87 -11.76 15.29
N VAL A 86 7.41 -11.07 14.28
CA VAL A 86 8.33 -9.95 14.44
C VAL A 86 7.63 -8.79 15.14
N GLY A 87 6.39 -8.50 14.77
CA GLY A 87 5.61 -7.42 15.37
C GLY A 87 5.35 -7.62 16.87
N LYS A 88 5.18 -8.85 17.35
CA LYS A 88 5.11 -9.12 18.79
C LYS A 88 6.37 -8.68 19.53
N LYS A 89 7.55 -8.91 18.95
CA LYS A 89 8.83 -8.48 19.55
C LYS A 89 9.00 -6.96 19.52
N LEU A 90 8.52 -6.32 18.46
CA LEU A 90 8.56 -4.86 18.30
C LEU A 90 7.53 -4.11 19.16
N THR A 91 6.47 -4.80 19.61
CA THR A 91 5.41 -4.19 20.39
C THR A 91 5.77 -4.22 21.87
N MET A 92 6.09 -3.05 22.42
CA MET A 92 6.43 -2.85 23.84
C MET A 92 5.39 -1.92 24.46
N ILE A 93 4.46 -2.50 25.23
CA ILE A 93 3.41 -1.73 25.91
C ILE A 93 3.87 -1.35 27.31
N ASP A 94 3.92 -0.06 27.56
CA ASP A 94 4.09 0.53 28.89
C ASP A 94 2.68 0.72 29.49
N ASP A 95 2.41 -0.02 30.57
CA ASP A 95 1.12 -0.01 31.25
C ASP A 95 0.92 1.20 32.17
N ASP A 96 2.02 1.84 32.59
CA ASP A 96 2.01 3.01 33.44
C ASP A 96 1.97 4.31 32.61
N ASP A 97 2.56 4.28 31.40
CA ASP A 97 2.51 5.37 30.42
C ASP A 97 2.26 4.85 28.99
N ILE A 98 0.98 4.71 28.64
CA ILE A 98 0.55 4.26 27.31
C ILE A 98 1.11 5.13 26.18
N GLU A 99 1.43 6.41 26.44
CA GLU A 99 1.99 7.27 25.42
C GLU A 99 3.42 6.89 25.07
N ASN A 100 4.18 6.25 25.98
CA ASN A 100 5.52 5.71 25.73
C ASN A 100 5.54 4.32 25.12
N SER A 101 4.38 3.71 24.91
CA SER A 101 4.31 2.41 24.23
C SER A 101 4.81 2.49 22.79
N VAL A 102 5.56 1.46 22.40
CA VAL A 102 6.01 1.22 21.01
C VAL A 102 5.11 0.16 20.38
N TYR A 103 4.65 0.41 19.17
CA TYR A 103 3.84 -0.52 18.39
C TYR A 103 4.59 -0.98 17.15
N ALA A 104 4.31 -2.20 16.69
CA ALA A 104 4.91 -2.70 15.46
C ALA A 104 4.50 -1.87 14.25
N MET A 105 3.24 -1.47 14.15
CA MET A 105 2.68 -0.74 13.01
C MET A 105 1.54 0.19 13.43
N ASN A 106 1.33 1.28 12.69
CA ASN A 106 0.09 2.03 12.75
C ASN A 106 -0.96 1.44 11.79
N ILE A 107 -2.11 0.99 12.33
CA ILE A 107 -3.26 0.54 11.54
C ILE A 107 -4.27 1.68 11.32
N GLY A 108 -4.30 2.61 12.28
CA GLY A 108 -5.19 3.76 12.31
C GLY A 108 -6.69 3.42 12.23
N GLU A 109 -7.48 4.39 11.79
CA GLU A 109 -8.95 4.31 11.75
C GLU A 109 -9.51 4.91 10.44
N GLY A 110 -10.78 4.60 10.14
CA GLY A 110 -11.49 5.16 8.99
C GLY A 110 -10.77 4.94 7.65
N SER A 111 -10.68 6.00 6.85
CA SER A 111 -10.05 5.94 5.52
C SER A 111 -8.56 5.58 5.56
N TYR A 112 -7.85 5.92 6.64
CA TYR A 112 -6.45 5.56 6.78
C TYR A 112 -6.26 4.04 6.93
N SER A 113 -7.14 3.36 7.67
CA SER A 113 -7.07 1.90 7.79
C SER A 113 -7.31 1.21 6.46
N SER A 114 -8.24 1.72 5.64
CA SER A 114 -8.44 1.25 4.26
C SER A 114 -7.21 1.48 3.40
N TRP A 115 -6.55 2.63 3.55
CA TRP A 115 -5.31 2.93 2.83
C TRP A 115 -4.20 1.95 3.24
N ILE A 116 -3.89 1.81 4.53
CA ILE A 116 -2.87 0.87 5.03
C ILE A 116 -3.18 -0.58 4.66
N GLY A 117 -4.45 -0.99 4.76
CA GLY A 117 -4.87 -2.37 4.53
C GLY A 117 -4.82 -2.79 3.06
N ARG A 118 -4.97 -1.85 2.12
CA ARG A 118 -5.10 -2.15 0.69
C ARG A 118 -4.03 -3.09 0.10
N PRO A 119 -2.73 -3.05 0.44
CA PRO A 119 -1.76 -4.03 -0.06
C PRO A 119 -2.08 -5.46 0.38
N PHE A 120 -2.66 -5.65 1.57
CA PHE A 120 -3.07 -6.96 2.04
C PHE A 120 -4.20 -7.53 1.18
N TYR A 121 -5.25 -6.75 0.89
CA TYR A 121 -6.33 -7.15 -0.01
C TYR A 121 -5.82 -7.49 -1.42
N LEU A 122 -4.94 -6.65 -1.97
CA LEU A 122 -4.38 -6.90 -3.30
C LEU A 122 -3.54 -8.17 -3.37
N SER A 123 -2.75 -8.44 -2.33
CA SER A 123 -1.89 -9.63 -2.28
C SER A 123 -2.65 -10.95 -2.13
N VAL A 124 -3.98 -10.91 -1.98
CA VAL A 124 -4.85 -12.08 -2.01
C VAL A 124 -5.84 -12.02 -3.18
N ASN A 125 -5.51 -11.23 -4.21
CA ASN A 125 -6.30 -11.00 -5.43
C ASN A 125 -7.72 -10.48 -5.18
N SER A 126 -7.94 -9.79 -4.05
CA SER A 126 -9.24 -9.21 -3.74
C SER A 126 -9.49 -7.94 -4.56
N LYS A 127 -10.72 -7.78 -5.05
CA LYS A 127 -11.11 -6.66 -5.93
C LYS A 127 -12.22 -5.83 -5.29
N SER A 128 -12.14 -4.51 -5.42
CA SER A 128 -13.23 -3.64 -4.93
C SER A 128 -14.41 -3.59 -5.91
N VAL A 129 -14.13 -3.56 -7.21
CA VAL A 129 -15.10 -3.50 -8.30
C VAL A 129 -14.64 -4.35 -9.49
N VAL A 130 -15.60 -4.83 -10.28
CA VAL A 130 -15.34 -5.55 -11.53
C VAL A 130 -16.27 -4.99 -12.60
N TYR A 131 -15.72 -4.72 -13.78
CA TYR A 131 -16.50 -4.27 -14.92
C TYR A 131 -17.12 -5.47 -15.65
N ASP A 132 -18.45 -5.44 -15.83
CA ASP A 132 -19.19 -6.41 -16.64
C ASP A 132 -19.36 -5.85 -18.05
N ILE A 133 -18.69 -6.48 -19.02
CA ILE A 133 -18.73 -6.10 -20.42
C ILE A 133 -20.09 -6.34 -21.08
N ASN A 134 -20.84 -7.36 -20.63
CA ASN A 134 -22.14 -7.70 -21.22
C ASN A 134 -23.21 -6.70 -20.77
N GLU A 135 -23.12 -6.25 -19.53
CA GLU A 135 -24.06 -5.29 -18.95
C GLU A 135 -23.60 -3.83 -19.06
N ASN A 136 -22.38 -3.60 -19.58
CA ASN A 136 -21.73 -2.30 -19.67
C ASN A 136 -21.77 -1.51 -18.34
N LYS A 137 -21.45 -2.18 -17.23
CA LYS A 137 -21.55 -1.58 -15.89
C LYS A 137 -20.50 -2.11 -14.92
N TRP A 138 -20.14 -1.28 -13.94
CA TRP A 138 -19.29 -1.68 -12.82
C TRP A 138 -20.13 -2.32 -11.72
N ASN A 139 -19.71 -3.49 -11.26
CA ASN A 139 -20.30 -4.22 -10.14
C ASN A 139 -19.36 -4.16 -8.93
N ALA A 140 -19.92 -4.06 -7.73
CA ALA A 140 -19.17 -4.17 -6.49
C ALA A 140 -18.67 -5.61 -6.28
N ALA A 141 -17.41 -5.76 -5.85
CA ALA A 141 -16.76 -7.06 -5.64
C ALA A 141 -16.00 -7.16 -4.30
N PHE A 142 -16.13 -6.16 -3.42
CA PHE A 142 -15.35 -6.01 -2.20
C PHE A 142 -15.57 -7.09 -1.11
N ASN A 143 -16.42 -8.07 -1.35
CA ASN A 143 -16.79 -9.14 -0.42
C ASN A 143 -16.36 -10.54 -0.89
N ASP A 144 -15.34 -10.62 -1.75
CA ASP A 144 -14.75 -11.89 -2.18
C ASP A 144 -14.00 -12.62 -1.04
N SER A 145 -13.60 -13.87 -1.28
CA SER A 145 -12.90 -14.69 -0.28
C SER A 145 -11.53 -14.11 0.11
N GLY A 146 -10.87 -13.40 -0.80
CA GLY A 146 -9.64 -12.67 -0.50
C GLY A 146 -9.91 -11.54 0.49
N ALA A 147 -11.03 -10.82 0.35
CA ALA A 147 -11.42 -9.75 1.25
C ALA A 147 -11.63 -10.28 2.68
N ILE A 148 -12.23 -11.46 2.83
CA ILE A 148 -12.40 -12.11 4.13
C ILE A 148 -11.02 -12.41 4.74
N LEU A 149 -10.12 -13.05 3.98
CA LEU A 149 -8.78 -13.40 4.45
C LEU A 149 -7.95 -12.18 4.86
N ALA A 150 -7.96 -11.11 4.05
CA ALA A 150 -7.26 -9.88 4.36
C ALA A 150 -7.86 -9.15 5.56
N THR A 151 -9.20 -9.15 5.69
CA THR A 151 -9.89 -8.55 6.85
C THR A 151 -9.57 -9.31 8.13
N ASP A 152 -9.59 -10.64 8.10
CA ASP A 152 -9.23 -11.47 9.26
C ASP A 152 -7.79 -11.22 9.69
N TYR A 153 -6.87 -11.08 8.73
CA TYR A 153 -5.48 -10.73 9.03
C TYR A 153 -5.35 -9.33 9.64
N MET A 154 -6.00 -8.32 9.06
CA MET A 154 -6.03 -6.95 9.59
C MET A 154 -6.60 -6.89 11.01
N LEU A 155 -7.68 -7.63 11.27
CA LEU A 155 -8.24 -7.76 12.61
C LEU A 155 -7.24 -8.42 13.55
N SER A 156 -6.51 -9.44 13.10
CA SER A 156 -5.48 -10.08 13.90
C SER A 156 -4.39 -9.11 14.37
N LEU A 157 -4.00 -8.14 13.52
CA LEU A 157 -3.04 -7.10 13.87
C LEU A 157 -3.51 -6.19 15.01
N ILE A 158 -4.82 -6.12 15.27
CA ILE A 158 -5.40 -5.27 16.33
C ILE A 158 -5.81 -6.10 17.55
N GLN A 159 -6.33 -7.32 17.36
CA GLN A 159 -7.05 -8.03 18.42
C GLN A 159 -6.59 -9.46 18.68
N LYS A 160 -5.64 -10.02 17.92
CA LYS A 160 -5.17 -11.39 18.16
C LYS A 160 -4.42 -11.46 19.50
N PRO A 161 -4.81 -12.34 20.44
CA PRO A 161 -4.15 -12.45 21.73
C PRO A 161 -2.76 -13.09 21.60
N TRP A 162 -1.81 -12.62 22.39
CA TRP A 162 -0.48 -13.19 22.53
C TRP A 162 0.11 -12.87 23.91
N LYS A 163 1.24 -13.52 24.27
CA LYS A 163 1.94 -13.32 25.54
C LYS A 163 3.21 -12.51 25.35
N ASP A 164 3.34 -11.42 26.10
CA ASP A 164 4.59 -10.65 26.13
C ASP A 164 5.69 -11.32 26.97
N GLN A 165 6.85 -10.67 27.04
CA GLN A 165 8.02 -11.17 27.77
C GLN A 165 7.77 -11.37 29.29
N ASN A 166 6.71 -10.77 29.84
CA ASN A 166 6.31 -10.88 31.24
C ASN A 166 5.11 -11.85 31.42
N ASP A 167 4.81 -12.68 30.42
CA ASP A 167 3.65 -13.58 30.35
C ASP A 167 2.28 -12.86 30.49
N LYS A 168 2.25 -11.54 30.24
CA LYS A 168 1.01 -10.78 30.22
C LYS A 168 0.33 -10.94 28.86
N THR A 169 -0.99 -11.13 28.89
CA THR A 169 -1.79 -11.20 27.66
C THR A 169 -1.90 -9.82 27.03
N ARG A 170 -1.45 -9.70 25.79
CA ARG A 170 -1.57 -8.53 24.92
C ARG A 170 -2.49 -8.87 23.73
N TYR A 171 -3.00 -7.84 23.06
CA TYR A 171 -3.91 -7.97 21.93
C TYR A 171 -3.40 -7.15 20.75
N GLY A 172 -3.20 -7.82 19.61
CA GLY A 172 -2.65 -7.21 18.41
C GLY A 172 -1.21 -6.70 18.59
N ILE A 173 -0.66 -6.20 17.49
CA ILE A 173 0.66 -5.57 17.40
C ILE A 173 0.56 -4.15 16.83
N GLY A 174 -0.62 -3.76 16.36
CA GLY A 174 -0.90 -2.51 15.68
C GLY A 174 -1.51 -1.46 16.61
N HIS A 175 -1.11 -0.20 16.42
CA HIS A 175 -1.77 0.94 17.02
C HIS A 175 -3.05 1.29 16.26
N LYS A 176 -4.15 1.44 16.97
CA LYS A 176 -5.42 1.98 16.47
C LYS A 176 -5.53 3.45 16.89
N GLY A 177 -5.79 4.34 15.94
CA GLY A 177 -5.91 5.78 16.18
C GLY A 177 -4.98 6.63 15.31
N ASP A 178 -4.77 7.89 15.68
CA ASP A 178 -3.82 8.75 14.98
C ASP A 178 -2.37 8.38 15.36
N GLY A 179 -1.79 7.44 14.62
CA GLY A 179 -0.42 7.02 14.83
C GLY A 179 0.64 7.90 14.17
N TRP A 180 0.29 8.99 13.49
CA TRP A 180 1.31 9.88 12.89
C TRP A 180 2.16 10.56 13.96
N VAL A 181 1.52 11.00 15.05
CA VAL A 181 2.24 11.56 16.21
C VAL A 181 3.21 10.52 16.79
N LYS A 182 2.78 9.27 16.96
CA LYS A 182 3.63 8.19 17.47
C LYS A 182 4.76 7.84 16.50
N PHE A 183 4.51 7.86 15.19
CA PHE A 183 5.55 7.67 14.19
C PHE A 183 6.60 8.78 14.24
N HIS A 184 6.19 10.06 14.36
CA HIS A 184 7.12 11.18 14.53
C HIS A 184 7.93 11.11 15.82
N GLN A 185 7.37 10.49 16.87
CA GLN A 185 8.08 10.24 18.13
C GLN A 185 9.00 9.01 18.06
N GLY A 186 9.06 8.30 16.93
CA GLY A 186 9.83 7.07 16.80
C GLY A 186 9.24 5.90 17.59
N LYS A 187 7.94 5.90 17.89
CA LYS A 187 7.22 4.88 18.66
C LYS A 187 6.41 3.90 17.80
N VAL A 188 6.65 3.90 16.49
CA VAL A 188 6.11 2.93 15.54
C VAL A 188 7.26 2.33 14.74
N ALA A 189 7.40 1.00 14.78
CA ALA A 189 8.54 0.32 14.18
C ALA A 189 8.45 0.20 12.66
N ILE A 190 7.25 0.02 12.12
CA ILE A 190 6.99 -0.23 10.71
C ILE A 190 5.84 0.62 10.21
N VAL A 191 6.01 1.22 9.04
CA VAL A 191 4.97 1.95 8.31
C VAL A 191 4.96 1.56 6.85
N PHE A 192 3.77 1.55 6.24
CA PHE A 192 3.63 1.42 4.80
C PHE A 192 3.53 2.81 4.20
N LEU A 193 4.45 3.13 3.30
CA LEU A 193 4.55 4.44 2.69
C LEU A 193 4.83 4.30 1.19
N THR A 194 4.42 5.29 0.41
CA THR A 194 4.75 5.37 -1.01
C THR A 194 6.24 5.67 -1.16
N ALA A 195 6.97 4.87 -1.93
CA ALA A 195 8.37 5.07 -2.27
C ALA A 195 8.50 6.23 -3.26
N SER A 196 8.57 7.45 -2.74
CA SER A 196 8.82 8.67 -3.49
C SER A 196 9.70 9.63 -2.68
N ASP A 197 10.13 10.74 -3.27
CA ASP A 197 10.70 11.88 -2.55
C ASP A 197 9.78 12.39 -1.41
N LEU A 198 8.46 12.19 -1.54
CA LEU A 198 7.51 12.41 -0.46
C LEU A 198 7.76 11.50 0.75
N LEU A 199 8.29 10.29 0.57
CA LEU A 199 8.70 9.41 1.68
C LEU A 199 9.75 10.10 2.53
N MET A 200 10.80 10.60 1.88
CA MET A 200 11.97 11.20 2.53
C MET A 200 11.60 12.51 3.24
N ASN A 201 10.61 13.23 2.70
CA ASN A 201 10.09 14.48 3.28
C ASN A 201 8.81 14.29 4.09
N SER A 202 8.36 13.05 4.32
CA SER A 202 7.03 12.79 4.90
C SER A 202 6.86 13.38 6.29
N ASN A 203 7.95 13.48 7.07
CA ASN A 203 7.99 14.16 8.36
C ASN A 203 9.42 14.39 8.86
N ASP A 204 9.53 15.24 9.89
CA ASP A 204 10.79 15.61 10.55
C ASP A 204 11.57 14.41 11.09
N TRP A 205 10.87 13.38 11.61
CA TRP A 205 11.52 12.18 12.11
C TRP A 205 12.26 11.47 10.98
N THR A 206 11.59 11.19 9.87
CA THR A 206 12.16 10.51 8.70
C THR A 206 13.29 11.34 8.08
N GLN A 207 13.12 12.66 8.01
CA GLN A 207 14.15 13.59 7.51
C GLN A 207 15.39 13.62 8.40
N SER A 208 15.23 13.46 9.72
CA SER A 208 16.34 13.43 10.66
C SER A 208 17.15 12.14 10.64
N LYS A 209 16.66 11.08 9.96
CA LYS A 209 17.30 9.77 9.94
C LYS A 209 18.33 9.62 8.82
N THR A 210 19.39 8.91 9.15
CA THR A 210 20.41 8.47 8.20
C THR A 210 20.02 7.16 7.52
N TYR A 211 20.74 6.83 6.44
CA TYR A 211 20.62 5.53 5.76
C TYR A 211 20.77 4.32 6.71
N ASP A 212 21.57 4.46 7.77
CA ASP A 212 21.84 3.40 8.73
C ASP A 212 20.70 3.19 9.74
N GLU A 213 19.77 4.15 9.86
CA GLU A 213 18.67 4.11 10.83
C GLU A 213 17.33 3.68 10.21
N ILE A 214 17.15 3.86 8.90
CA ILE A 214 15.94 3.47 8.17
C ILE A 214 16.23 2.32 7.21
N GLY A 215 15.32 1.35 7.17
CA GLY A 215 15.32 0.30 6.15
C GLY A 215 14.07 0.35 5.28
N LEU A 216 14.21 -0.12 4.04
CA LEU A 216 13.12 -0.29 3.09
C LEU A 216 13.07 -1.75 2.67
N ALA A 217 11.86 -2.31 2.62
CA ALA A 217 11.62 -3.68 2.23
C ALA A 217 10.29 -3.80 1.46
N ARG A 218 10.09 -4.95 0.82
CA ARG A 218 8.78 -5.29 0.25
C ARG A 218 7.77 -5.45 1.38
N ILE A 219 6.51 -5.13 1.09
CA ILE A 219 5.41 -5.51 1.97
C ILE A 219 5.39 -7.05 2.09
N PRO A 220 5.21 -7.61 3.30
CA PRO A 220 5.23 -9.06 3.48
C PRO A 220 4.23 -9.79 2.59
N ALA A 221 4.66 -10.92 2.04
CA ALA A 221 3.85 -11.74 1.16
C ALA A 221 2.68 -12.40 1.91
N SER A 222 1.55 -12.48 1.25
CA SER A 222 0.35 -13.18 1.73
C SER A 222 0.57 -14.70 1.78
N PRO A 223 -0.36 -15.46 2.36
CA PRO A 223 -0.38 -16.92 2.27
C PRO A 223 -0.39 -17.46 0.82
N MET A 224 -0.73 -16.63 -0.17
CA MET A 224 -0.66 -16.98 -1.59
C MET A 224 0.74 -16.76 -2.20
N GLY A 225 1.73 -16.33 -1.40
CA GLY A 225 3.09 -16.02 -1.85
C GLY A 225 3.20 -14.70 -2.62
N GLN A 226 2.16 -13.89 -2.63
CA GLN A 226 2.10 -12.64 -3.38
C GLN A 226 2.39 -11.45 -2.48
N SER A 227 3.15 -10.47 -3.00
CA SER A 227 3.34 -9.15 -2.40
C SER A 227 3.02 -8.13 -3.49
N ILE A 228 1.86 -7.49 -3.37
CA ILE A 228 1.25 -6.72 -4.46
C ILE A 228 0.90 -5.33 -3.94
N THR A 229 1.24 -4.32 -4.74
CA THR A 229 0.94 -2.92 -4.52
C THR A 229 0.10 -2.37 -5.67
N GLU A 230 -0.25 -1.09 -5.62
CA GLU A 230 -1.28 -0.40 -6.38
C GLU A 230 -1.28 -0.70 -7.88
N LEU A 231 -0.10 -0.68 -8.49
CA LEU A 231 0.08 -0.88 -9.93
C LEU A 231 -0.32 -2.28 -10.41
N TYR A 232 -0.36 -3.26 -9.52
CA TYR A 232 -0.62 -4.66 -9.85
C TYR A 232 -2.00 -5.16 -9.42
N GLY A 233 -2.78 -4.33 -8.74
CA GLY A 233 -4.11 -4.67 -8.20
C GLY A 233 -5.32 -4.19 -8.99
N MET A 234 -5.09 -3.64 -10.19
CA MET A 234 -6.15 -3.22 -11.13
C MET A 234 -6.53 -4.39 -12.05
#